data_AF-A0A1Q3C8V0-F1
#
_entry.id   AF-A0A1Q3C8V0-F1
#
_cell.length_a   1.000
_cell.length_b   1.000
_cell.length_c   1.000
_cell.angle_alpha   90.00
_cell.angle_beta   90.00
_cell.angle_gamma   90.00
#
_symmetry.space_group_name_H-M   'P 1'
#
loop_
_entity.id
_entity.type
_entity.pdbx_description
1 polymer ?
#
loop_
_entity_poly.entity_id
_entity_poly.type
_entity_poly.pdbx_seq_one_letter_code
_entity_poly.pdbx_strand_id
1 'polypeptide(L)'
;MSTFIQSLDYDLWDMIVFGLDLPKEYISKPRIKYNKKEKEMLKLNAKAKHIIFCALSSNEFDRISSCESAKEIWDMLEDFHEEKNIEGVTSCLMALEDVTSEDESENEVNFTFDELQNAYENLFKEYEFFCFNNKSL
;
A
#
# COMPACT_ATOMS: atom_id res chain seq x y z
N MET A 1 2.08 3.89 -0.23
CA MET A 1 1.52 4.74 0.85
C MET A 1 2.59 5.61 1.53
N SER A 2 3.79 5.08 1.76
CA SER A 2 4.92 5.77 2.43
C SER A 2 5.28 7.13 1.82
N THR A 3 5.49 7.22 0.51
CA THR A 3 5.89 8.47 -0.17
C THR A 3 4.88 9.61 0.00
N PHE A 4 3.58 9.29 -0.01
CA PHE A 4 2.53 10.28 0.22
C PHE A 4 2.57 10.83 1.65
N ILE A 5 2.66 9.95 2.66
CA ILE A 5 2.68 10.37 4.07
C ILE A 5 3.95 11.16 4.37
N GLN A 6 5.10 10.72 3.87
CA GLN A 6 6.38 11.44 3.99
C GLN A 6 6.33 12.84 3.37
N SER A 7 5.59 13.00 2.26
CA SER A 7 5.41 14.33 1.64
C SER A 7 4.54 15.28 2.48
N LEU A 8 3.68 14.74 3.35
CA LEU A 8 2.85 15.52 4.26
C LEU A 8 3.62 15.92 5.51
N ASP A 9 4.25 14.96 6.17
CA ASP A 9 5.04 15.16 7.39
C ASP A 9 5.86 13.89 7.69
N TYR A 10 7.16 14.04 7.90
CA TYR A 10 8.00 12.91 8.31
C TYR A 10 7.70 12.45 9.73
N ASP A 11 7.26 13.33 10.63
CA ASP A 11 6.87 12.94 11.99
C ASP A 11 5.63 12.02 11.95
N LEU A 12 4.73 12.21 10.98
CA LEU A 12 3.61 11.29 10.75
C LEU A 12 4.09 9.92 10.26
N TRP A 13 5.06 9.90 9.34
CA TRP A 13 5.64 8.66 8.85
C TRP A 13 6.34 7.89 9.98
N ASP A 14 7.15 8.57 10.78
CA ASP A 14 7.85 7.99 11.92
C ASP A 14 6.85 7.46 12.97
N MET A 15 5.76 8.18 13.24
CA MET A 15 4.69 7.72 14.13
C MET A 15 4.03 6.42 13.65
N ILE A 16 3.87 6.23 12.34
CA ILE A 16 3.28 5.02 11.76
C ILE A 16 4.27 3.86 11.82
N VAL A 17 5.55 4.09 11.53
CA VAL A 17 6.56 3.04 11.46
C VAL A 17 7.05 2.61 12.84
N PHE A 18 7.32 3.55 13.73
CA PHE A 18 7.91 3.28 15.05
C PHE A 18 6.87 3.23 16.17
N GLY A 19 5.70 3.83 15.95
CA GLY A 19 4.60 3.79 16.91
C GLY A 19 4.67 4.82 18.04
N LEU A 20 3.62 4.79 18.86
CA LEU A 20 3.50 5.61 20.06
C LEU A 20 4.38 5.04 21.17
N ASP A 21 5.52 5.67 21.42
CA ASP A 21 6.39 5.30 22.54
C ASP A 21 5.89 5.97 23.84
N LEU A 22 4.76 5.48 24.37
CA LEU A 22 4.19 5.92 25.64
C LEU A 22 4.45 4.86 26.74
N PRO A 23 4.73 5.28 27.99
CA PRO A 23 4.83 4.35 29.11
C PRO A 23 3.55 3.51 29.22
N LYS A 24 3.69 2.18 29.36
CA LYS A 24 2.61 1.17 29.37
C LYS A 24 1.45 1.42 30.37
N GLU A 25 1.60 2.36 31.30
CA GLU A 25 0.54 2.88 32.19
C GLU A 25 -0.54 3.73 31.47
N TYR A 26 -0.40 3.97 30.17
CA TYR A 26 -1.25 4.81 29.33
C TYR A 26 -2.74 4.42 29.35
N ILE A 27 -3.06 3.13 29.40
CA ILE A 27 -4.45 2.63 29.34
C ILE A 27 -5.24 2.96 30.63
N SER A 28 -4.54 3.28 31.72
CA SER A 28 -5.16 3.56 33.03
C SER A 28 -5.02 5.00 33.52
N LYS A 29 -4.34 5.88 32.76
CA LYS A 29 -4.20 7.29 33.15
C LYS A 29 -5.43 8.09 32.71
N PRO A 30 -6.11 8.81 33.62
CA PRO A 30 -7.17 9.74 33.25
C PRO A 30 -6.63 10.78 32.25
N ARG A 31 -7.38 11.08 31.18
CA ARG A 31 -7.01 12.06 30.11
C ARG A 31 -6.49 13.41 30.64
N ILE A 32 -6.82 13.75 31.88
CA ILE A 32 -6.45 14.98 32.59
C ILE A 32 -4.95 15.01 32.97
N LYS A 33 -4.28 13.85 33.07
CA LYS A 33 -2.88 13.74 33.53
C LYS A 33 -1.82 13.89 32.43
N TYR A 34 -2.21 14.03 31.15
CA TYR A 34 -1.22 14.12 30.08
C TYR A 34 -0.44 15.43 30.10
N ASN A 35 0.88 15.32 30.00
CA ASN A 35 1.77 16.44 29.77
C ASN A 35 1.66 16.95 28.31
N LYS A 36 2.31 18.09 28.01
CA LYS A 36 2.21 18.73 26.69
C LYS A 36 2.70 17.82 25.56
N LYS A 37 3.85 17.15 25.76
CA LYS A 37 4.48 16.26 24.77
C LYS A 37 3.60 15.02 24.51
N GLU A 38 3.06 14.42 25.56
CA GLU A 38 2.12 13.29 25.44
C GLU A 38 0.88 13.68 24.63
N LYS A 39 0.30 14.86 24.89
CA LYS A 39 -0.84 15.36 24.11
C LYS A 39 -0.48 15.59 22.63
N GLU A 40 0.73 16.05 22.33
CA GLU A 40 1.21 16.23 20.96
C GLU A 40 1.36 14.88 20.25
N MET A 41 1.97 13.89 20.89
CA MET A 41 2.07 12.52 20.37
C MET A 41 0.70 11.90 20.09
N LEU A 42 -0.27 12.08 20.99
CA LEU A 42 -1.63 11.58 20.80
C LEU A 42 -2.35 12.23 19.62
N LYS A 43 -2.14 13.54 19.42
CA LYS A 43 -2.69 14.24 18.25
C LYS A 43 -2.06 13.71 16.96
N LEU A 44 -0.76 13.47 16.96
CA LEU A 44 -0.04 12.95 15.81
C LEU A 44 -0.51 11.54 15.44
N ASN A 45 -0.63 10.64 16.43
CA ASN A 45 -1.20 9.32 16.22
C ASN A 45 -2.65 9.39 15.71
N ALA A 46 -3.49 10.26 16.28
CA ALA A 46 -4.87 10.42 15.80
C ALA A 46 -4.94 10.89 14.34
N LYS A 47 -4.06 11.83 13.93
CA LYS A 47 -3.95 12.25 12.53
C LYS A 47 -3.47 11.12 11.63
N ALA A 48 -2.44 10.38 12.04
CA ALA A 48 -1.95 9.23 11.30
C ALA A 48 -3.04 8.17 11.08
N LYS A 49 -3.78 7.81 12.14
CA LYS A 49 -4.95 6.91 12.04
C LYS A 49 -5.96 7.42 11.02
N HIS A 50 -6.30 8.71 11.08
CA HIS A 50 -7.27 9.29 10.16
C HIS A 50 -6.82 9.20 8.69
N ILE A 51 -5.54 9.52 8.41
CA ILE A 51 -4.98 9.41 7.06
C ILE A 51 -5.06 7.97 6.55
N ILE A 52 -4.70 7.00 7.39
CA ILE A 52 -4.78 5.57 7.02
C ILE A 52 -6.25 5.19 6.75
N PHE A 53 -7.18 5.52 7.65
CA PHE A 53 -8.60 5.23 7.46
C PHE A 53 -9.18 5.84 6.17
N CYS A 54 -8.78 7.06 5.80
CA CYS A 54 -9.23 7.70 4.57
C CYS A 54 -8.74 7.00 3.30
N ALA A 55 -7.64 6.25 3.38
CA ALA A 55 -7.05 5.57 2.23
C ALA A 55 -7.51 4.11 2.09
N LEU A 56 -8.19 3.55 3.09
CA LEU A 56 -8.63 2.16 3.10
C LEU A 56 -10.01 1.98 2.47
N SER A 57 -10.22 0.81 1.86
CA SER A 57 -11.52 0.40 1.35
C SER A 57 -12.43 -0.12 2.48
N SER A 58 -13.75 -0.12 2.26
CA SER A 58 -14.72 -0.56 3.29
C SER A 58 -14.49 -1.98 3.80
N ASN A 59 -13.87 -2.86 3.00
CA ASN A 59 -13.59 -4.25 3.37
C ASN A 59 -12.41 -4.41 4.34
N GLU A 60 -11.50 -3.43 4.39
CA GLU A 60 -10.33 -3.46 5.28
C GLU A 60 -10.66 -2.88 6.67
N PHE A 61 -11.72 -2.07 6.76
CA PHE A 61 -12.11 -1.32 7.96
C PHE A 61 -12.51 -2.22 9.14
N ASP A 62 -13.29 -3.28 8.90
CA ASP A 62 -13.84 -4.12 9.97
C ASP A 62 -12.75 -4.82 10.78
N ARG A 63 -11.64 -5.17 10.14
CA ARG A 63 -10.50 -5.87 10.77
C ARG A 63 -9.61 -4.94 11.57
N ILE A 64 -9.40 -3.70 11.11
CA ILE A 64 -8.56 -2.72 11.80
C ILE A 64 -9.34 -1.89 12.84
N SER A 65 -10.65 -2.10 12.95
CA SER A 65 -11.53 -1.35 13.84
C SER A 65 -11.15 -1.47 15.32
N SER A 66 -10.47 -2.56 15.70
CA SER A 66 -9.96 -2.82 17.05
C SER A 66 -8.60 -2.21 17.35
N CYS A 67 -7.87 -1.72 16.33
CA CYS A 67 -6.53 -1.17 16.50
C CYS A 67 -6.55 0.18 17.23
N GLU A 68 -5.71 0.30 18.27
CA GLU A 68 -5.63 1.48 19.13
C GLU A 68 -4.66 2.52 18.57
N SER A 69 -3.58 2.08 17.90
CA SER A 69 -2.54 2.94 17.34
C SER A 69 -2.46 2.91 15.81
N ALA A 70 -1.85 3.94 15.21
CA ALA A 70 -1.57 3.96 13.77
C ALA A 70 -0.56 2.87 13.38
N LYS A 71 0.37 2.54 14.28
CA LYS A 71 1.33 1.45 14.13
C LYS A 71 0.66 0.09 14.06
N GLU A 72 -0.28 -0.20 14.97
CA GLU A 72 -1.04 -1.46 14.92
C GLU A 72 -1.84 -1.60 13.61
N ILE A 73 -2.45 -0.51 13.13
CA ILE A 73 -3.14 -0.54 11.84
C ILE A 73 -2.14 -0.86 10.72
N TRP A 74 -0.97 -0.20 10.72
CA TRP A 74 0.06 -0.40 9.72
C TRP A 74 0.59 -1.84 9.70
N ASP A 75 0.91 -2.39 10.88
CA ASP A 75 1.42 -3.75 11.02
C ASP A 75 0.39 -4.78 10.51
N MET A 76 -0.89 -4.59 10.87
CA MET A 76 -1.96 -5.47 10.37
C MET A 76 -2.17 -5.38 8.86
N LEU A 77 -1.97 -4.19 8.26
CA LEU A 77 -2.04 -4.01 6.81
C LEU A 77 -0.86 -4.68 6.11
N GLU A 78 0.33 -4.62 6.70
CA GLU A 78 1.52 -5.29 6.18
C GLU A 78 1.31 -6.80 6.15
N ASP A 79 0.83 -7.38 7.25
CA ASP A 79 0.48 -8.81 7.36
C ASP A 79 -0.56 -9.22 6.31
N PHE A 80 -1.60 -8.42 6.10
CA PHE A 80 -2.66 -8.71 5.13
C PHE A 80 -2.19 -8.78 3.69
N HIS A 81 -1.32 -7.84 3.30
CA HIS A 81 -0.80 -7.80 1.95
C HIS A 81 0.19 -8.93 1.69
N GLU A 82 0.91 -9.39 2.72
CA GLU A 82 1.73 -10.59 2.64
C GLU A 82 0.88 -11.86 2.49
N GLU A 83 -0.16 -12.04 3.31
CA GLU A 83 -1.08 -13.18 3.25
C GLU A 83 -1.81 -13.30 1.89
N LYS A 84 -2.34 -12.19 1.38
CA LYS A 84 -2.99 -12.17 0.05
C LYS A 84 -2.04 -12.54 -1.08
N ASN A 85 -0.78 -12.14 -0.98
CA ASN A 85 0.21 -12.47 -1.97
C ASN A 85 0.51 -13.97 -1.97
N ILE A 86 0.59 -14.59 -0.78
CA ILE A 86 0.76 -16.04 -0.63
C ILE A 86 -0.45 -16.81 -1.17
N GLU A 87 -1.68 -16.37 -0.88
CA GLU A 87 -2.89 -17.01 -1.39
C GLU A 87 -3.00 -16.90 -2.92
N GLY A 88 -2.65 -15.73 -3.48
CA GLY A 88 -2.54 -15.54 -4.93
C GLY A 88 -1.49 -16.45 -5.57
N VAL A 89 -0.29 -16.52 -5.00
CA VAL A 89 0.80 -17.39 -5.46
C VAL A 89 0.40 -18.86 -5.38
N THR A 90 -0.24 -19.29 -4.29
CA THR A 90 -0.69 -20.68 -4.10
C THR A 90 -1.80 -21.04 -5.09
N SER A 91 -2.74 -20.12 -5.33
CA SER A 91 -3.79 -20.29 -6.34
C SER A 91 -3.20 -20.40 -7.75
N CYS A 92 -2.23 -19.56 -8.10
CA CYS A 92 -1.51 -19.65 -9.37
C CYS A 92 -0.73 -20.98 -9.48
N LEU A 93 -0.07 -21.43 -8.42
CA LEU A 93 0.68 -22.70 -8.41
C LEU A 93 -0.24 -23.91 -8.59
N MET A 94 -1.38 -23.97 -7.88
CA MET A 94 -2.36 -25.05 -8.07
C MET A 94 -2.97 -25.02 -9.47
N ALA A 95 -3.24 -23.83 -10.01
CA ALA A 95 -3.69 -23.68 -11.38
C ALA A 95 -2.64 -24.15 -12.40
N LEU A 96 -1.34 -23.94 -12.14
CA LEU A 96 -0.22 -24.43 -12.96
C LEU A 96 -0.06 -25.95 -12.87
N GLU A 97 -0.21 -26.55 -11.68
CA GLU A 97 -0.10 -28.01 -11.50
C GLU A 97 -1.21 -28.77 -12.25
N ASP A 98 -2.44 -28.24 -12.30
CA ASP A 98 -3.56 -28.83 -13.06
C ASP A 98 -3.35 -28.80 -14.59
N VAL A 99 -2.53 -27.87 -15.12
CA VAL A 99 -2.18 -27.83 -16.56
C VAL A 99 -0.97 -28.70 -16.93
N THR A 100 -0.20 -29.21 -15.95
CA THR A 100 1.04 -29.96 -16.23
C THR A 100 0.86 -31.44 -16.65
N SER A 101 -0.38 -31.89 -16.92
CA SER A 101 -0.65 -33.27 -17.34
C SER A 101 -0.93 -33.47 -18.83
N GLU A 102 -0.90 -32.41 -19.66
CA GLU A 102 -0.94 -32.55 -21.11
C GLU A 102 0.16 -31.70 -21.75
N ASP A 103 0.97 -32.37 -22.57
CA ASP A 103 2.12 -31.86 -23.32
C ASP A 103 2.00 -30.40 -23.77
N GLU A 104 2.77 -29.48 -23.19
CA GLU A 104 3.12 -28.22 -23.86
C GLU A 104 4.58 -27.84 -23.61
N SER A 105 5.36 -27.81 -24.68
CA SER A 105 6.50 -26.89 -24.75
C SER A 105 5.93 -25.47 -24.74
N GLU A 106 5.71 -24.93 -23.55
CA GLU A 106 5.36 -23.53 -23.35
C GLU A 106 6.51 -22.69 -23.91
N ASN A 107 6.32 -22.14 -25.11
CA ASN A 107 7.16 -21.06 -25.61
C ASN A 107 6.79 -19.81 -24.82
N GLU A 108 7.35 -19.69 -23.62
CA GLU A 108 7.36 -18.45 -22.84
C GLU A 108 8.02 -17.37 -23.70
N VAL A 109 7.20 -16.50 -24.32
CA VAL A 109 7.70 -15.40 -25.16
C VAL A 109 8.28 -14.34 -24.23
N ASN A 110 9.55 -14.50 -23.91
CA ASN A 110 10.32 -13.53 -23.16
C ASN A 110 10.69 -12.35 -24.07
N PHE A 111 9.92 -11.25 -23.97
CA PHE A 111 10.31 -10.00 -24.61
C PHE A 111 11.48 -9.36 -23.85
N THR A 112 12.49 -8.94 -24.59
CA THR A 112 13.60 -8.18 -24.01
C THR A 112 13.15 -6.76 -23.67
N PHE A 113 13.85 -6.11 -22.73
CA PHE A 113 13.57 -4.71 -22.36
C PHE A 113 13.61 -3.78 -23.59
N ASP A 114 14.50 -4.03 -24.54
CA ASP A 114 14.64 -3.23 -25.76
C ASP A 114 13.42 -3.36 -26.68
N GLU A 115 12.80 -4.53 -26.77
CA GLU A 115 11.60 -4.75 -27.55
C GLU A 115 10.39 -4.02 -26.95
N LEU A 116 10.27 -4.05 -25.62
CA LEU A 116 9.24 -3.30 -24.90
C LEU A 116 9.43 -1.80 -25.05
N GLN A 117 10.66 -1.31 -24.91
CA GLN A 117 10.99 0.09 -25.08
C GLN A 117 10.66 0.59 -26.49
N ASN A 118 11.01 -0.20 -27.51
CA ASN A 118 10.73 0.13 -28.91
C ASN A 118 9.22 0.14 -29.19
N ALA A 119 8.46 -0.81 -28.64
CA ALA A 119 7.01 -0.83 -28.76
C ALA A 119 6.36 0.43 -28.15
N TYR A 120 6.82 0.85 -26.97
CA TYR A 120 6.35 2.06 -26.31
C TYR A 120 6.63 3.33 -27.12
N GLU A 121 7.84 3.46 -27.66
CA GLU A 121 8.21 4.61 -28.50
C GLU A 121 7.38 4.71 -29.79
N ASN A 122 7.05 3.56 -30.39
CA ASN A 122 6.21 3.52 -31.58
C ASN A 122 4.76 3.94 -31.26
N LEU A 123 4.21 3.45 -30.14
CA LEU A 123 2.88 3.84 -29.67
C LEU A 123 2.81 5.34 -29.37
N PHE A 124 3.87 5.91 -28.80
CA PHE A 124 3.96 7.33 -28.51
C PHE A 124 3.95 8.18 -29.79
N LYS A 125 4.69 7.77 -30.83
CA LYS A 125 4.69 8.46 -32.14
C LYS A 125 3.32 8.41 -32.81
N GLU A 126 2.62 7.28 -32.71
CA GLU A 126 1.27 7.14 -33.26
C GLU A 126 0.27 8.05 -32.54
N TYR A 127 0.38 8.16 -31.22
CA TYR A 127 -0.40 9.10 -30.42
C TYR A 127 -0.11 10.56 -30.80
N GLU A 128 1.16 10.96 -30.95
CA GLU A 128 1.51 12.30 -31.41
C GLU A 128 0.94 12.60 -32.80
N PHE A 129 1.04 11.64 -33.73
CA PHE A 129 0.46 11.77 -35.07
C PHE A 129 -1.07 11.96 -35.00
N PHE A 130 -1.76 11.18 -34.18
CA PHE A 130 -3.20 11.32 -33.96
C PHE A 130 -3.56 12.70 -33.38
N CYS A 131 -2.83 13.17 -32.37
CA CYS A 131 -3.03 14.47 -31.76
C CYS A 131 -2.75 15.63 -32.72
N PHE A 132 -1.76 15.49 -33.61
CA PHE A 132 -1.43 16.50 -34.61
C PHE A 132 -2.52 16.60 -35.69
N ASN A 133 -3.05 15.47 -36.15
CA ASN A 133 -4.09 15.42 -37.17
C ASN A 133 -5.47 15.90 -36.67
N ASN A 134 -5.76 15.78 -35.37
CA ASN A 134 -7.02 16.24 -34.78
C ASN A 134 -6.99 17.70 -34.30
N LYS A 135 -5.89 18.43 -34.50
CA LYS A 135 -5.77 19.87 -34.14
C LYS A 135 -6.20 20.86 -35.23
N SER A 136 -6.73 20.39 -36.36
CA SER A 136 -7.12 21.23 -37.51
C SER A 136 -8.65 21.36 -37.71
N LEU A 137 -9.41 21.59 -36.65
CA LEU A 137 -10.82 22.00 -36.71
C LEU A 137 -11.05 23.29 -35.92
#